data_AF-A0AAJ2IX24-F1
#
_entry.id   AF-A0AAJ2IX24-F1
#
_cell.length_a   1.000
_cell.length_b   1.000
_cell.length_c   1.000
_cell.angle_alpha   90.00
_cell.angle_beta   90.00
_cell.angle_gamma   90.00
#
_symmetry.space_group_name_H-M   'P 1'
#
loop_
_entity.id
_entity.type
_entity.pdbx_description
1 polymer ?
#
loop_
_entity_poly.entity_id
_entity_poly.type
_entity_poly.pdbx_seq_one_letter_code
_entity_poly.pdbx_strand_id
1 'polypeptide(L)' 'MEKIYIEKLGYVKMHSVEHYKTLFEKVWPLNELENILFPQLKEWSNMYKAAKELIEENKK' A
#
# COMPACT_ATOMS: atom_id res chain seq x y z
N MET A 1 -1.16 -7.15 13.50
CA MET A 1 -0.69 -5.82 13.07
C MET A 1 0.79 -5.73 13.37
N GLU A 2 1.58 -5.28 12.40
CA GLU A 2 3.03 -5.17 12.52
C GLU A 2 3.40 -3.75 13.00
N LYS A 3 4.48 -3.62 13.78
CA LYS A 3 4.98 -2.34 14.28
C LYS A 3 6.35 -2.08 13.66
N ILE A 4 6.49 -0.99 12.91
CA ILE A 4 7.77 -0.57 12.32
C ILE A 4 8.28 0.64 13.09
N TYR A 5 9.58 0.62 13.43
CA TYR A 5 10.27 1.73 14.08
C TYR A 5 10.89 2.65 13.03
N ILE A 6 10.56 3.94 13.09
CA ILE A 6 11.14 4.97 12.22
C ILE A 6 11.80 6.00 13.13
N GLU A 7 13.11 6.17 13.00
CA GLU A 7 13.98 6.98 13.89
C GLU A 7 13.51 8.42 14.16
N LYS A 8 12.57 8.95 13.37
CA LYS A 8 12.05 10.33 13.50
C LYS A 8 10.56 10.44 13.86
N LEU A 9 9.79 9.35 13.86
CA LEU A 9 8.33 9.39 14.00
C LEU A 9 7.76 8.42 15.05
N GLY A 10 8.61 7.61 15.69
CA GLY A 10 8.18 6.61 16.67
C GLY A 10 7.56 5.37 16.02
N TYR A 11 6.65 4.70 16.74
CA TYR A 11 6.02 3.47 16.28
C TYR A 11 4.82 3.78 15.37
N VAL A 12 4.90 3.35 14.11
CA VAL A 12 3.76 3.38 13.20
C VAL A 12 3.10 2.00 13.23
N LYS A 13 1.80 1.95 13.54
CA LYS A 13 0.99 0.72 13.39
C LYS A 13 0.74 0.52 11.90
N MET A 14 1.16 -0.62 11.38
CA MET A 14 0.93 -0.98 9.98
C MET A 14 0.04 -2.21 9.90
N HIS A 15 -0.99 -2.12 9.05
CA HIS A 15 -1.77 -3.29 8.65
C HIS A 15 -0.94 -4.17 7.70
N SER A 16 -1.41 -5.42 7.51
CA SER A 16 -0.81 -6.35 6.57
C SER A 16 -0.97 -5.86 5.13
N VAL A 17 -0.14 -6.37 4.22
CA VAL A 17 -0.26 -6.12 2.77
C VAL A 17 -1.66 -6.52 2.27
N GLU A 18 -2.14 -7.71 2.66
CA GLU A 18 -3.46 -8.21 2.30
C GLU A 18 -4.60 -7.28 2.71
N HIS A 19 -4.53 -6.70 3.92
CA HIS A 19 -5.53 -5.74 4.37
C HIS A 19 -5.61 -4.52 3.46
N TYR A 20 -4.45 -4.00 3.02
CA TYR A 20 -4.41 -2.87 2.09
C TYR A 20 -4.86 -3.28 0.68
N LYS A 21 -4.59 -4.51 0.23
CA LYS A 21 -5.13 -5.00 -1.04
C LYS A 21 -6.65 -4.96 -1.03
N THR A 22 -7.29 -5.57 -0.03
CA THR A 22 -8.76 -5.55 0.11
C THR A 22 -9.32 -4.13 0.19
N LEU A 23 -8.60 -3.21 0.86
CA LEU A 23 -9.00 -1.81 0.93
C LEU A 23 -8.95 -1.13 -0.44
N PHE A 24 -7.85 -1.32 -1.19
CA PHE A 24 -7.68 -0.72 -2.51
C PHE A 24 -8.70 -1.26 -3.51
N GLU A 25 -8.92 -2.57 -3.56
CA GLU A 25 -9.93 -3.17 -4.43
C GLU A 25 -11.35 -2.65 -4.15
N LYS A 26 -11.66 -2.34 -2.89
CA LYS A 26 -12.98 -1.86 -2.49
C LYS A 26 -13.20 -0.37 -2.76
N VAL A 27 -12.15 0.44 -2.63
CA VAL A 27 -12.27 1.91 -2.54
C VAL A 27 -11.66 2.62 -3.74
N TRP A 28 -10.65 2.04 -4.38
CA TRP A 28 -9.86 2.70 -5.41
C TRP A 28 -9.98 2.00 -6.76
N PRO A 29 -10.41 2.72 -7.82
CA PRO A 29 -10.23 2.27 -9.19
C PRO A 29 -8.74 2.04 -9.50
N LEU A 30 -8.41 0.98 -10.23
CA LEU A 30 -7.03 0.60 -10.53
C LEU A 30 -6.22 1.74 -11.20
N ASN A 31 -6.85 2.48 -12.12
CA ASN A 31 -6.25 3.65 -12.77
C ASN A 31 -5.80 4.71 -11.74
N GLU A 32 -6.68 5.05 -10.81
CA GLU A 32 -6.37 6.06 -9.79
C GLU A 32 -5.36 5.53 -8.78
N LEU A 33 -5.42 4.23 -8.45
CA LEU A 33 -4.42 3.56 -7.61
C LEU A 33 -3.02 3.70 -8.22
N GLU A 34 -2.87 3.43 -9.51
CA GLU A 34 -1.60 3.50 -10.23
C GLU A 34 -1.09 4.93 -10.43
N ASN A 35 -1.96 5.84 -10.90
CA ASN A 35 -1.53 7.17 -11.35
C ASN A 35 -1.53 8.22 -10.23
N ILE A 36 -2.33 8.04 -9.18
CA ILE A 36 -2.51 9.05 -8.12
C ILE A 36 -1.92 8.54 -6.81
N LEU A 37 -2.39 7.38 -6.32
CA LEU A 37 -2.03 6.92 -4.98
C LEU A 37 -0.61 6.36 -4.94
N PHE A 38 -0.26 5.45 -5.85
CA PHE A 38 1.00 4.72 -5.86
C PHE A 38 2.26 5.61 -5.78
N PRO A 39 2.38 6.72 -6.54
CA PRO A 39 3.55 7.61 -6.47
C PRO A 39 3.74 8.31 -5.12
N GLN A 40 2.69 8.39 -4.29
CA GLN A 40 2.73 9.04 -2.98
C GLN A 40 3.14 8.07 -1.87
N LEU A 41 3.04 6.76 -2.11
CA LEU A 41 3.33 5.73 -1.11
C LEU A 41 4.85 5.57 -0.93
N LYS A 42 5.25 5.26 0.30
CA LYS A 42 6.66 5.01 0.61
C LYS A 42 7.00 3.54 0.34
N GLU A 43 8.13 3.27 -0.31
CA GLU A 43 8.51 1.91 -0.73
C GLU A 43 8.61 0.91 0.42
N TRP A 44 9.04 1.36 1.60
CA TRP A 44 9.11 0.53 2.80
C TRP A 44 7.72 0.19 3.39
N SER A 45 6.65 0.84 2.92
CA SER A 45 5.31 0.67 3.47
C SER A 45 4.58 -0.55 2.90
N ASN A 46 3.78 -1.20 3.74
CA ASN A 46 2.90 -2.29 3.30
C ASN A 46 1.82 -1.82 2.32
N MET A 47 1.45 -0.54 2.34
CA MET A 47 0.57 0.07 1.33
C MET A 47 1.22 0.06 -0.05
N TYR A 48 2.51 0.45 -0.14
CA TYR A 48 3.23 0.45 -1.41
C TYR A 48 3.32 -0.96 -2.00
N LYS A 49 3.67 -1.95 -1.17
CA LYS A 49 3.72 -3.36 -1.59
C LYS A 49 2.36 -3.84 -2.10
N ALA A 50 1.29 -3.55 -1.36
CA ALA A 50 -0.07 -3.94 -1.76
C ALA A 50 -0.51 -3.31 -3.08
N ALA A 51 -0.29 -2.00 -3.25
CA ALA A 51 -0.61 -1.30 -4.49
C ALA A 51 0.20 -1.83 -5.67
N LYS A 52 1.50 -2.07 -5.49
CA LYS A 52 2.38 -2.64 -6.51
C LYS A 52 1.89 -4.01 -6.96
N GLU A 53 1.62 -4.91 -6.01
CA GLU A 53 1.15 -6.26 -6.31
C GLU A 53 -0.18 -6.23 -7.07
N LEU A 54 -1.15 -5.40 -6.67
CA LEU A 54 -2.42 -5.26 -7.39
C LEU A 54 -2.26 -4.73 -8.82
N ILE A 55 -1.40 -3.72 -9.01
CA ILE A 55 -1.12 -3.16 -10.34
C ILE A 55 -0.45 -4.20 -11.23
N GLU A 56 0.53 -4.96 -10.72
CA GLU A 56 1.21 -6.02 -11.45
C GLU A 56 0.28 -7.20 -11.80
N GLU A 57 -0.60 -7.60 -10.87
CA GLU A 57 -1.59 -8.66 -11.07
C GLU A 57 -2.60 -8.31 -12.19
N ASN A 58 -3.00 -7.05 -12.31
CA ASN A 58 -3.96 -6.57 -13.31
C ASN A 58 -3.34 -6.18 -14.67
N LYS A 59 -2.01 -6.18 -14.78
CA LYS A 59 -1.28 -5.95 -16.04
C LYS A 59 -1.00 -7.24 -16.83
N LYS A 60 -1.24 -8.40 -16.22
CA LYS A 60 -1.22 -9.71 -16.89
C LYS A 60 -2.51 -9.98 -17.64
#